data_AF-A0A835L5T6-F1
#
_entry.id   AF-A0A835L5T6-F1
#
_cell.length_a   1.000
_cell.length_b   1.000
_cell.length_c   1.000
_cell.angle_alpha   90.00
_cell.angle_beta   90.00
_cell.angle_gamma   90.00
#
_symmetry.space_group_name_H-M   'P 1'
#
loop_
_entity.id
_entity.type
_entity.pdbx_description
1 polymer ?
#
loop_
_entity_poly.entity_id
_entity_poly.type
_entity_poly.pdbx_seq_one_letter_code
_entity_poly.pdbx_strand_id
1 'polypeptide(L)'
;MVVAKKYIVLNPFDGEPKKSDFEIVEEVLPELQENEFLAEAAYISVDPYQRMKLGASYPCDMIGGQVAKVIESKNPEFPVGSWVMGHFGWRTHTVTKPENEKFSAQKPYLYKLPDFGDLPVSLALGVCGRVGNTAYFGLTEICQPKAGETVVISGAAGAVGSHVGQIAKILGCRVIGIAGSDEKCEWLVKELGFDCAANYKTTDIAEFLEENVPRRCRLLF
;
A
#
# COMPACT_ATOMS: atom_id res chain seq x y z
N MET A 1 -12.42 5.73 29.54
CA MET A 1 -12.99 5.06 28.35
C MET A 1 -12.55 5.81 27.11
N VAL A 2 -11.96 5.10 26.16
CA VAL A 2 -11.50 5.67 24.87
C VAL A 2 -12.60 5.50 23.84
N VAL A 3 -12.92 6.56 23.10
CA VAL A 3 -13.91 6.53 22.02
C VAL A 3 -13.17 6.54 20.69
N ALA A 4 -13.27 5.44 19.94
CA ALA A 4 -12.76 5.34 18.59
C ALA A 4 -13.78 5.89 17.59
N LYS A 5 -13.28 6.54 16.54
CA LYS A 5 -14.07 6.81 15.32
C LYS A 5 -13.65 5.81 14.27
N LYS A 6 -14.60 5.17 13.59
CA LYS A 6 -14.32 4.22 12.51
C LYS A 6 -15.22 4.44 11.31
N TYR A 7 -14.69 4.12 10.13
CA TYR A 7 -15.46 4.12 8.89
C TYR A 7 -16.18 2.78 8.72
N ILE A 8 -17.46 2.87 8.40
CA ILE A 8 -18.31 1.75 7.99
C ILE A 8 -18.58 1.88 6.50
N VAL A 9 -18.44 0.78 5.76
CA VAL A 9 -18.92 0.65 4.39
C VAL A 9 -20.36 0.15 4.46
N LEU A 10 -21.29 0.97 3.98
CA LEU A 10 -22.73 0.73 4.12
C LEU A 10 -23.27 -0.28 3.11
N ASN A 11 -22.75 -0.25 1.88
CA ASN A 11 -23.22 -1.05 0.76
C ASN A 11 -22.04 -1.45 -0.15
N PRO A 12 -22.18 -2.52 -0.97
CA PRO A 12 -21.24 -2.77 -2.06
C PRO A 12 -21.12 -1.55 -2.98
N PHE A 13 -19.89 -1.28 -3.46
CA PHE A 13 -19.66 -0.16 -4.37
C PHE A 13 -20.18 -0.44 -5.79
N ASP A 14 -21.18 0.32 -6.22
CA ASP A 14 -21.60 0.39 -7.62
C ASP A 14 -20.78 1.47 -8.36
N GLY A 15 -19.94 1.04 -9.30
CA GLY A 15 -18.95 1.92 -9.93
C GLY A 15 -17.90 2.45 -8.96
N GLU A 16 -17.55 3.72 -9.10
CA GLU A 16 -16.61 4.41 -8.21
C GLU A 16 -17.20 4.63 -6.81
N PRO A 17 -16.44 4.38 -5.72
CA PRO A 17 -16.92 4.65 -4.38
C PRO A 17 -17.31 6.13 -4.19
N LYS A 18 -18.48 6.36 -3.59
CA LYS A 18 -19.00 7.70 -3.29
C LYS A 18 -19.04 7.92 -1.78
N LYS A 19 -19.07 9.19 -1.36
CA LYS A 19 -19.13 9.55 0.08
C LYS A 19 -20.29 8.88 0.81
N SER A 20 -21.43 8.72 0.15
CA SER A 20 -22.62 8.08 0.72
C SER A 20 -22.51 6.56 0.90
N ASP A 21 -21.45 5.93 0.41
CA ASP A 21 -21.18 4.52 0.67
C ASP A 21 -20.51 4.32 2.04
N PHE A 22 -20.13 5.42 2.71
CA PHE A 22 -19.41 5.39 3.97
C PHE A 22 -20.15 6.17 5.05
N GLU A 23 -20.01 5.70 6.28
CA GLU A 23 -20.44 6.39 7.50
C GLU A 23 -19.30 6.40 8.52
N ILE A 24 -19.20 7.46 9.33
CA ILE A 24 -18.29 7.49 10.48
C ILE A 24 -19.13 7.25 11.73
N VAL A 25 -18.80 6.21 12.48
CA VAL A 25 -19.45 5.87 13.75
C VAL A 25 -18.47 5.98 14.91
N GLU A 26 -18.99 6.25 16.10
CA GLU A 26 -18.23 6.23 17.35
C GLU A 26 -18.40 4.88 18.06
N GLU A 27 -17.31 4.36 18.61
CA GLU A 27 -17.25 3.09 19.33
C GLU A 27 -16.51 3.30 20.65
N VAL A 28 -17.18 3.00 21.77
CA VAL A 28 -16.52 2.96 23.08
C VAL A 28 -15.69 1.68 23.15
N LEU A 29 -14.36 1.83 23.27
CA LEU A 29 -13.45 0.69 23.35
C LEU A 29 -13.54 0.01 24.74
N PRO A 30 -13.41 -1.33 24.78
CA PRO A 30 -13.33 -2.06 26.04
C PRO A 30 -12.04 -1.70 26.80
N GLU A 31 -12.03 -1.98 28.10
CA GLU A 31 -10.80 -1.91 28.89
C GLU A 31 -9.79 -2.98 28.44
N LEU A 32 -8.50 -2.63 28.44
CA LEU A 32 -7.44 -3.55 28.02
C LEU A 32 -7.43 -4.81 28.88
N GLN A 33 -7.41 -5.97 28.23
CA GLN A 33 -7.21 -7.27 28.87
C GLN A 33 -5.73 -7.67 28.85
N GLU A 34 -5.42 -8.79 29.50
CA GLU A 34 -4.06 -9.38 29.47
C GLU A 34 -3.62 -9.62 28.01
N ASN A 35 -2.34 -9.35 27.73
CA ASN A 35 -1.73 -9.46 26.40
C ASN A 35 -2.26 -8.48 25.33
N GLU A 36 -3.13 -7.54 25.69
CA GLU A 36 -3.64 -6.50 24.78
C GLU A 36 -2.88 -5.18 24.90
N PHE A 37 -2.97 -4.38 23.85
CA PHE A 37 -2.52 -3.00 23.84
C PHE A 37 -3.51 -2.11 23.08
N LEU A 38 -3.49 -0.82 23.41
CA LEU A 38 -4.23 0.23 22.73
C LEU A 38 -3.30 0.98 21.80
N ALA A 39 -3.65 1.02 20.52
CA ALA A 39 -2.93 1.76 19.49
C ALA A 39 -3.78 2.91 18.94
N GLU A 40 -3.15 4.09 18.80
CA GLU A 40 -3.70 5.27 18.13
C GLU A 40 -3.14 5.39 16.71
N ALA A 41 -4.03 5.50 15.73
CA ALA A 41 -3.67 5.61 14.32
C ALA A 41 -2.93 6.91 14.04
N ALA A 42 -1.73 6.83 13.44
CA ALA A 42 -1.04 8.00 12.91
C ALA A 42 -1.22 8.12 11.39
N TYR A 43 -1.20 6.99 10.69
CA TYR A 43 -1.38 6.93 9.24
C TYR A 43 -2.21 5.71 8.85
N ILE A 44 -3.04 5.88 7.82
CA ILE A 44 -3.89 4.82 7.26
C ILE A 44 -3.52 4.66 5.77
N SER A 45 -3.37 3.42 5.33
CA SER A 45 -3.15 3.09 3.92
C SER A 45 -4.47 2.99 3.16
N VAL A 46 -4.48 3.57 1.96
CA VAL A 46 -5.60 3.49 1.01
C VAL A 46 -5.08 2.78 -0.24
N ASP A 47 -5.55 1.56 -0.45
CA ASP A 47 -4.99 0.63 -1.42
C ASP A 47 -6.07 0.03 -2.33
N PRO A 48 -5.80 -0.14 -3.64
CA PRO A 48 -6.79 -0.69 -4.58
C PRO A 48 -7.35 -2.06 -4.19
N TYR A 49 -6.56 -2.90 -3.51
CA TYR A 49 -7.02 -4.23 -3.09
C TYR A 49 -8.21 -4.17 -2.11
N GLN A 50 -8.40 -3.06 -1.39
CA GLN A 50 -9.47 -2.90 -0.42
C GLN A 50 -10.83 -3.15 -1.08
N ARG A 51 -11.03 -2.66 -2.32
CA ARG A 51 -12.25 -2.92 -3.10
C ARG A 51 -12.55 -4.41 -3.26
N MET A 52 -11.52 -5.22 -3.52
CA MET A 52 -11.67 -6.67 -3.77
C MET A 52 -11.79 -7.49 -2.49
N LYS A 53 -11.29 -6.95 -1.37
CA LYS A 53 -11.25 -7.64 -0.07
C LYS A 53 -12.42 -7.31 0.83
N LEU A 54 -13.17 -6.25 0.54
CA LEU A 54 -14.50 -6.06 1.12
C LEU A 54 -15.37 -7.25 0.69
N GLY A 55 -15.86 -7.99 1.69
CA GLY A 55 -16.64 -9.21 1.47
C GLY A 55 -18.04 -8.92 0.90
N ALA A 56 -18.94 -9.89 1.00
CA ALA A 56 -20.33 -9.75 0.54
C ALA A 56 -21.30 -9.23 1.62
N SER A 57 -20.85 -9.12 2.88
CA SER A 57 -21.68 -8.74 4.01
C SER A 57 -21.55 -7.25 4.31
N TYR A 58 -22.67 -6.55 4.32
CA TYR A 58 -22.76 -5.12 4.58
C TYR A 58 -23.93 -4.83 5.55
N PRO A 59 -23.81 -3.80 6.41
CA PRO A 59 -22.66 -2.92 6.59
C PRO A 59 -21.43 -3.65 7.18
N CYS A 60 -20.22 -3.18 6.88
CA CYS A 60 -18.97 -3.72 7.43
C CYS A 60 -17.94 -2.64 7.75
N ASP A 61 -16.99 -2.94 8.65
CA ASP A 61 -15.88 -2.04 8.96
C ASP A 61 -14.97 -1.86 7.73
N MET A 62 -14.60 -0.61 7.43
CA MET A 62 -13.66 -0.33 6.35
C MET A 62 -12.27 -0.86 6.71
N ILE A 63 -11.71 -1.65 5.81
CA ILE A 63 -10.44 -2.35 6.00
C ILE A 63 -9.23 -1.50 5.61
N GLY A 64 -8.06 -1.76 6.20
CA GLY A 64 -6.84 -1.03 5.86
C GLY A 64 -5.68 -1.29 6.80
N GLY A 65 -4.47 -1.15 6.26
CA GLY A 65 -3.25 -1.15 7.05
C GLY A 65 -3.04 0.20 7.73
N GLN A 66 -2.45 0.19 8.92
CA GLN A 66 -2.13 1.38 9.68
C GLN A 66 -0.71 1.35 10.24
N VAL A 67 -0.09 2.52 10.29
CA VAL A 67 0.99 2.81 11.24
C VAL A 67 0.35 3.50 12.44
N ALA A 68 0.53 2.90 13.61
CA ALA A 68 -0.10 3.35 14.84
C ALA A 68 0.91 3.40 15.99
N LYS A 69 0.66 4.28 16.96
CA LYS A 69 1.46 4.40 18.18
C LYS A 69 0.77 3.67 19.32
N VAL A 70 1.50 2.84 20.05
CA VAL A 70 0.99 2.21 21.27
C VAL A 70 0.92 3.27 22.38
N ILE A 71 -0.28 3.53 22.90
CA ILE A 71 -0.50 4.56 23.94
C ILE A 71 -0.81 3.95 25.31
N GLU A 72 -1.26 2.70 25.37
CA GLU A 72 -1.43 1.91 26.60
C GLU A 72 -1.16 0.44 26.27
N SER A 73 -0.57 -0.33 27.19
CA SER A 73 -0.23 -1.74 26.92
C SER A 73 -0.18 -2.60 28.17
N LYS A 74 -0.76 -3.80 28.05
CA LYS A 74 -0.57 -4.96 28.94
C LYS A 74 0.19 -6.08 28.23
N ASN A 75 0.90 -5.75 27.15
CA ASN A 75 1.71 -6.68 26.37
C ASN A 75 3.17 -6.20 26.33
N PRO A 76 4.12 -6.91 26.98
CA PRO A 76 5.51 -6.49 27.04
C PRO A 76 6.22 -6.51 25.67
N GLU A 77 5.71 -7.25 24.68
CA GLU A 77 6.25 -7.21 23.32
C GLU A 77 5.91 -5.89 22.61
N PHE A 78 4.85 -5.20 23.01
CA PHE A 78 4.35 -3.94 22.44
C PHE A 78 4.32 -2.85 23.53
N PRO A 79 5.48 -2.32 23.97
CA PRO A 79 5.52 -1.32 25.03
C PRO A 79 4.91 0.01 24.58
N VAL A 80 4.42 0.79 25.54
CA VAL A 80 3.93 2.16 25.32
C VAL A 80 5.01 3.01 24.64
N GLY A 81 4.60 3.78 23.65
CA GLY A 81 5.47 4.62 22.82
C GLY A 81 6.02 3.93 21.57
N SER A 82 5.91 2.60 21.46
CA SER A 82 6.33 1.87 20.25
C SER A 82 5.42 2.17 19.05
N TRP A 83 6.03 2.14 17.87
CA TRP A 83 5.32 2.19 16.59
C TRP A 83 5.02 0.78 16.11
N VAL A 84 3.80 0.56 15.60
CA VAL A 84 3.36 -0.73 15.09
C VAL A 84 2.76 -0.59 13.69
N MET A 85 2.92 -1.64 12.90
CA MET A 85 2.14 -1.87 11.69
C MET A 85 1.07 -2.91 11.99
N GLY A 86 -0.17 -2.64 11.61
CA GLY A 86 -1.28 -3.59 11.78
C GLY A 86 -2.39 -3.37 10.77
N HIS A 87 -3.29 -4.35 10.59
CA HIS A 87 -4.48 -4.20 9.76
C HIS A 87 -5.71 -3.85 10.60
N PHE A 88 -5.70 -2.66 11.17
CA PHE A 88 -6.73 -2.23 12.12
C PHE A 88 -8.00 -1.69 11.45
N GLY A 89 -8.01 -1.50 10.13
CA GLY A 89 -9.11 -0.85 9.42
C GLY A 89 -8.95 0.66 9.33
N TRP A 90 -10.00 1.38 9.00
CA TRP A 90 -10.00 2.85 9.03
C TRP A 90 -10.64 3.33 10.33
N ARG A 91 -9.81 3.46 11.37
CA ARG A 91 -10.24 3.82 12.71
C ARG A 91 -9.18 4.58 13.47
N THR A 92 -9.57 5.43 14.43
CA THR A 92 -8.62 6.27 15.20
C THR A 92 -7.90 5.50 16.30
N HIS A 93 -8.58 4.55 16.96
CA HIS A 93 -8.03 3.80 18.08
C HIS A 93 -8.44 2.33 18.02
N THR A 94 -7.54 1.44 18.43
CA THR A 94 -7.75 -0.01 18.38
C THR A 94 -7.17 -0.67 19.63
N VAL A 95 -8.01 -1.42 20.36
CA VAL A 95 -7.54 -2.41 21.34
C VAL A 95 -7.31 -3.72 20.60
N THR A 96 -6.11 -4.29 20.67
CA THR A 96 -5.78 -5.53 19.97
C THR A 96 -4.66 -6.31 20.64
N LYS A 97 -4.40 -7.51 20.11
CA LYS A 97 -3.31 -8.42 20.47
C LYS A 97 -2.90 -9.23 19.23
N PRO A 98 -1.71 -9.86 19.21
CA PRO A 98 -1.20 -10.60 18.05
C PRO A 98 -2.18 -11.61 17.44
N GLU A 99 -2.95 -12.31 18.26
CA GLU A 99 -3.87 -13.37 17.82
C GLU A 99 -5.13 -12.85 17.10
N ASN A 100 -5.44 -11.56 17.25
CA ASN A 100 -6.61 -10.94 16.61
C ASN A 100 -6.36 -10.62 15.12
N GLU A 101 -5.10 -10.59 14.68
CA GLU A 101 -4.74 -10.23 13.32
C GLU A 101 -5.03 -11.38 12.34
N LYS A 102 -5.94 -11.13 11.40
CA LYS A 102 -6.47 -12.15 10.47
C LYS A 102 -6.21 -11.82 9.00
N PHE A 103 -5.47 -10.75 8.71
CA PHE A 103 -5.27 -10.33 7.32
C PHE A 103 -4.54 -11.38 6.47
N SER A 104 -3.60 -12.12 7.06
CA SER A 104 -2.81 -13.16 6.38
C SER A 104 -2.83 -14.47 7.15
N ALA A 105 -3.13 -15.56 6.45
CA ALA A 105 -3.17 -16.90 7.01
C ALA A 105 -1.77 -17.48 7.31
N GLN A 106 -0.69 -16.89 6.76
CA GLN A 106 0.67 -17.43 6.89
C GLN A 106 1.47 -16.77 8.02
N LYS A 107 1.30 -15.46 8.22
CA LYS A 107 1.93 -14.70 9.31
C LYS A 107 1.05 -13.52 9.74
N PRO A 108 0.93 -13.24 11.04
CA PRO A 108 0.22 -12.08 11.52
C PRO A 108 0.84 -10.81 10.93
N TYR A 109 0.02 -9.98 10.31
CA TYR A 109 0.43 -8.68 9.77
C TYR A 109 0.41 -7.59 10.84
N LEU A 110 0.76 -7.97 12.07
CA LEU A 110 0.88 -7.11 13.23
C LEU A 110 2.29 -7.26 13.79
N TYR A 111 3.08 -6.19 13.70
CA TYR A 111 4.47 -6.19 14.16
C TYR A 111 4.92 -4.80 14.60
N LYS A 112 5.92 -4.73 15.48
CA LYS A 112 6.60 -3.48 15.80
C LYS A 112 7.41 -3.01 14.62
N LEU A 113 7.34 -1.71 14.34
CA LEU A 113 8.21 -1.09 13.35
C LEU A 113 9.64 -1.00 13.90
N PRO A 114 10.66 -1.12 13.01
CA PRO A 114 12.02 -0.78 13.37
C PRO A 114 12.12 0.72 13.70
N ASP A 115 13.26 1.13 14.24
CA ASP A 115 13.57 2.55 14.39
C ASP A 115 13.80 3.17 13.00
N PHE A 116 13.02 4.21 12.68
CA PHE A 116 13.15 4.99 11.43
C PHE A 116 14.13 6.16 11.58
N GLY A 117 14.67 6.41 12.78
CA GLY A 117 15.48 7.60 13.06
C GLY A 117 14.71 8.87 12.72
N ASP A 118 15.32 9.75 11.92
CA ASP A 118 14.71 11.01 11.47
C ASP A 118 13.72 10.82 10.30
N LEU A 119 13.56 9.60 9.77
CA LEU A 119 12.65 9.35 8.65
C LEU A 119 11.18 9.28 9.12
N PRO A 120 10.22 9.72 8.28
CA PRO A 120 8.81 9.59 8.60
C PRO A 120 8.39 8.12 8.74
N VAL A 121 7.74 7.77 9.86
CA VAL A 121 7.23 6.41 10.11
C VAL A 121 6.15 5.99 9.10
N SER A 122 5.53 6.94 8.40
CA SER A 122 4.59 6.67 7.30
C SER A 122 5.22 5.90 6.14
N LEU A 123 6.55 5.93 5.99
CA LEU A 123 7.27 5.14 4.99
C LEU A 123 7.04 3.63 5.15
N ALA A 124 6.68 3.16 6.35
CA ALA A 124 6.30 1.78 6.60
C ALA A 124 5.00 1.34 5.90
N LEU A 125 4.17 2.28 5.40
CA LEU A 125 3.03 1.97 4.53
C LEU A 125 3.44 1.86 3.06
N GLY A 126 4.50 2.57 2.66
CA GLY A 126 4.97 2.70 1.29
C GLY A 126 6.24 1.90 1.00
N VAL A 127 7.31 2.62 0.66
CA VAL A 127 8.59 2.06 0.18
C VAL A 127 9.28 1.14 1.18
N CYS A 128 9.15 1.39 2.49
CA CYS A 128 9.69 0.52 3.54
C CYS A 128 8.65 -0.50 4.04
N GLY A 129 7.54 -0.63 3.31
CA GLY A 129 6.38 -1.43 3.68
C GLY A 129 6.00 -2.46 2.63
N ARG A 130 4.72 -2.84 2.63
CA ARG A 130 4.17 -3.82 1.68
C ARG A 130 4.28 -3.38 0.23
N VAL A 131 4.11 -2.09 -0.04
CA VAL A 131 4.19 -1.52 -1.38
C VAL A 131 5.61 -1.69 -1.93
N GLY A 132 6.63 -1.29 -1.15
CA GLY A 132 8.02 -1.49 -1.52
C GLY A 132 8.41 -2.97 -1.63
N ASN A 133 7.97 -3.82 -0.70
CA ASN A 133 8.21 -5.26 -0.78
C ASN A 133 7.58 -5.88 -2.03
N THR A 134 6.38 -5.45 -2.41
CA THR A 134 5.72 -5.89 -3.66
C THR A 134 6.57 -5.53 -4.88
N ALA A 135 7.05 -4.29 -4.94
CA ALA A 135 7.90 -3.83 -6.02
C ALA A 135 9.24 -4.58 -6.07
N TYR A 136 9.92 -4.68 -4.92
CA TYR A 136 11.23 -5.31 -4.80
C TYR A 136 11.16 -6.80 -5.15
N PHE A 137 10.40 -7.60 -4.40
CA PHE A 137 10.37 -9.05 -4.62
C PHE A 137 9.69 -9.43 -5.94
N GLY A 138 8.66 -8.69 -6.36
CA GLY A 138 8.04 -8.91 -7.66
C GLY A 138 9.06 -8.74 -8.79
N LEU A 139 9.88 -7.69 -8.73
CA LEU A 139 10.88 -7.46 -9.76
C LEU A 139 12.11 -8.37 -9.61
N THR A 140 12.72 -8.48 -8.42
CA THR A 140 14.01 -9.14 -8.24
C THR A 140 13.93 -10.65 -8.14
N GLU A 141 12.82 -11.20 -7.62
CA GLU A 141 12.68 -12.66 -7.41
C GLU A 141 11.80 -13.33 -8.46
N ILE A 142 10.75 -12.65 -8.93
CA ILE A 142 9.82 -13.22 -9.92
C ILE A 142 10.25 -12.86 -11.34
N CYS A 143 10.39 -11.57 -11.66
CA CYS A 143 10.75 -11.13 -13.01
C CYS A 143 12.24 -11.36 -13.32
N GLN A 144 13.12 -11.14 -12.33
CA GLN A 144 14.57 -11.32 -12.41
C GLN A 144 15.23 -10.66 -13.64
N PRO A 145 14.96 -9.37 -13.91
CA PRO A 145 15.49 -8.69 -15.09
C PRO A 145 17.02 -8.69 -15.11
N LYS A 146 17.60 -8.63 -16.31
CA LYS A 146 19.03 -8.46 -16.52
C LYS A 146 19.33 -7.07 -17.06
N ALA A 147 20.52 -6.56 -16.74
CA ALA A 147 20.99 -5.30 -17.30
C ALA A 147 20.91 -5.30 -18.83
N GLY A 148 20.45 -4.20 -19.41
CA GLY A 148 20.17 -4.05 -20.84
C GLY A 148 18.81 -4.57 -21.30
N GLU A 149 18.04 -5.27 -20.45
CA GLU A 149 16.67 -5.66 -20.78
C GLU A 149 15.69 -4.49 -20.62
N THR A 150 14.53 -4.61 -21.30
CA THR A 150 13.44 -3.65 -21.21
C THR A 150 12.35 -4.15 -20.26
N VAL A 151 11.98 -3.30 -19.30
CA VAL A 151 10.87 -3.50 -18.36
C VAL A 151 9.77 -2.49 -18.69
N VAL A 152 8.58 -3.00 -19.02
CA VAL A 152 7.38 -2.19 -19.27
C VAL A 152 6.47 -2.26 -18.05
N ILE A 153 6.06 -1.12 -17.51
CA ILE A 153 5.31 -1.03 -16.26
C ILE A 153 3.96 -0.38 -16.52
N SER A 154 2.88 -1.11 -16.25
CA SER A 154 1.53 -0.59 -16.22
C SER A 154 1.25 0.12 -14.89
N GLY A 155 0.40 1.16 -14.91
CA GLY A 155 0.15 1.94 -13.69
C GLY A 155 1.43 2.52 -13.09
N ALA A 156 2.39 2.90 -13.94
CA ALA A 156 3.78 3.21 -13.55
C ALA A 156 3.88 4.38 -12.56
N ALA A 157 2.94 5.32 -12.61
CA ALA A 157 2.89 6.45 -11.67
C ALA A 157 2.21 6.11 -10.33
N GLY A 158 1.83 4.85 -10.11
CA GLY A 158 1.29 4.36 -8.83
C GLY A 158 2.39 4.04 -7.81
N ALA A 159 1.99 3.77 -6.57
CA ALA A 159 2.93 3.52 -5.47
C ALA A 159 3.87 2.34 -5.75
N VAL A 160 3.35 1.21 -6.24
CA VAL A 160 4.19 0.04 -6.62
C VAL A 160 4.99 0.33 -7.89
N GLY A 161 4.33 0.76 -8.98
CA GLY A 161 4.95 0.93 -10.29
C GLY A 161 6.13 1.91 -10.30
N SER A 162 6.02 3.00 -9.52
CA SER A 162 7.08 4.01 -9.41
C SER A 162 8.32 3.47 -8.69
N HIS A 163 8.15 2.55 -7.75
CA HIS A 163 9.25 1.86 -7.08
C HIS A 163 9.87 0.81 -8.00
N VAL A 164 9.07 0.01 -8.70
CA VAL A 164 9.55 -0.99 -9.68
C VAL A 164 10.43 -0.33 -10.72
N GLY A 165 10.01 0.81 -11.27
CA GLY A 165 10.79 1.52 -12.27
C GLY A 165 12.16 1.96 -11.77
N GLN A 166 12.22 2.57 -10.58
CA GLN A 166 13.49 2.99 -9.98
C GLN A 166 14.41 1.80 -9.68
N ILE A 167 13.87 0.69 -9.15
CA ILE A 167 14.65 -0.53 -8.91
C ILE A 167 15.16 -1.10 -10.24
N ALA A 168 14.33 -1.15 -11.29
CA ALA A 168 14.75 -1.60 -12.61
C ALA A 168 15.85 -0.71 -13.22
N LYS A 169 15.80 0.61 -13.02
CA LYS A 169 16.88 1.52 -13.41
C LYS A 169 18.18 1.22 -12.67
N ILE A 170 18.12 0.98 -11.36
CA ILE A 170 19.29 0.58 -10.55
C ILE A 170 19.89 -0.74 -11.06
N LEU A 171 19.06 -1.68 -11.52
CA LEU A 171 19.49 -2.96 -12.12
C LEU A 171 20.00 -2.82 -13.57
N GLY A 172 20.09 -1.61 -14.12
CA GLY A 172 20.61 -1.34 -15.45
C GLY A 172 19.62 -1.67 -16.58
N CYS A 173 18.33 -1.68 -16.30
CA CYS A 173 17.29 -1.91 -17.32
C CYS A 173 16.91 -0.62 -18.05
N ARG A 174 16.36 -0.78 -19.26
CA ARG A 174 15.52 0.24 -19.89
C ARG A 174 14.11 0.11 -19.30
N VAL A 175 13.52 1.22 -18.89
CA VAL A 175 12.24 1.26 -18.17
C VAL A 175 11.25 2.13 -18.92
N ILE A 176 10.09 1.55 -19.24
CA ILE A 176 9.01 2.20 -19.98
C ILE A 176 7.77 2.22 -19.11
N GLY A 177 7.18 3.41 -18.92
CA GLY A 177 6.02 3.60 -18.05
C GLY A 177 4.72 3.82 -18.82
N ILE A 178 3.62 3.26 -18.32
CA ILE A 178 2.27 3.57 -18.82
C ILE A 178 1.47 4.19 -17.68
N ALA A 179 0.95 5.40 -17.89
CA ALA A 179 0.19 6.16 -16.88
C ALA A 179 -1.05 6.84 -17.48
N GLY A 180 -1.91 7.40 -16.64
CA GLY A 180 -3.24 7.90 -17.02
C GLY A 180 -3.37 9.41 -17.20
N SER A 181 -2.26 10.13 -17.28
CA SER A 181 -2.19 11.56 -17.61
C SER A 181 -0.79 11.93 -18.10
N ASP A 182 -0.69 13.02 -18.87
CA ASP A 182 0.60 13.51 -19.39
C ASP A 182 1.52 13.99 -18.25
N GLU A 183 0.95 14.66 -17.24
CA GLU A 183 1.67 15.06 -16.02
C GLU A 183 2.35 13.87 -15.32
N LYS A 184 1.65 12.74 -15.22
CA LYS A 184 2.22 11.52 -14.63
C LYS A 184 3.34 10.95 -15.49
N CYS A 185 3.21 11.01 -16.81
CA CYS A 185 4.25 10.55 -17.74
C CYS A 185 5.49 11.44 -17.65
N GLU A 186 5.30 12.76 -17.58
CA GLU A 186 6.37 13.72 -17.39
C GLU A 186 7.11 13.50 -16.07
N TRP A 187 6.37 13.31 -14.98
CA TRP A 187 6.95 12.99 -13.67
C TRP A 187 7.79 11.70 -13.69
N LEU A 188 7.29 10.64 -14.33
CA LEU A 188 8.02 9.37 -14.48
C LEU A 188 9.37 9.55 -15.17
N VAL A 189 9.41 10.32 -16.25
CA VAL A 189 10.62 10.51 -17.06
C VAL A 189 11.59 11.49 -16.38
N LYS A 190 11.09 12.66 -15.95
CA LYS A 190 11.93 13.76 -15.46
C LYS A 190 12.45 13.54 -14.05
N GLU A 191 11.61 13.02 -13.16
CA GLU A 191 11.94 12.89 -11.73
C GLU A 191 12.38 11.47 -11.38
N LEU A 192 11.72 10.44 -11.93
CA LEU A 192 11.98 9.04 -11.57
C LEU A 192 12.95 8.32 -12.51
N GLY A 193 13.38 8.96 -13.59
CA GLY A 193 14.40 8.45 -14.51
C GLY A 193 13.92 7.33 -15.43
N PHE A 194 12.62 7.23 -15.70
CA PHE A 194 12.11 6.33 -16.75
C PHE A 194 12.63 6.78 -18.12
N ASP A 195 12.90 5.83 -19.02
CA ASP A 195 13.44 6.14 -20.35
C ASP A 195 12.38 6.75 -21.29
N CYS A 196 11.13 6.32 -21.16
CA CYS A 196 9.97 6.97 -21.76
C CYS A 196 8.68 6.55 -21.03
N ALA A 197 7.61 7.33 -21.25
CA ALA A 197 6.29 7.00 -20.71
C ALA A 197 5.17 7.41 -21.68
N ALA A 198 4.06 6.68 -21.66
CA ALA A 198 2.88 6.95 -22.47
C ALA A 198 1.62 7.13 -21.64
N ASN A 199 0.80 8.10 -22.04
CA ASN A 199 -0.53 8.30 -21.48
C ASN A 199 -1.53 7.42 -22.23
N TYR A 200 -2.02 6.35 -21.60
CA TYR A 200 -2.92 5.39 -22.25
C TYR A 200 -4.29 5.97 -22.65
N LYS A 201 -4.62 7.21 -22.22
CA LYS A 201 -5.86 7.88 -22.60
C LYS A 201 -5.74 8.68 -23.90
N THR A 202 -4.53 9.04 -24.30
CA THR A 202 -4.27 9.94 -25.43
C THR A 202 -3.29 9.36 -26.45
N THR A 203 -2.67 8.21 -26.15
CA THR A 203 -1.69 7.53 -27.00
C THR A 203 -2.17 6.12 -27.35
N ASP A 204 -2.00 5.71 -28.60
CA ASP A 204 -2.12 4.29 -28.95
C ASP A 204 -0.95 3.51 -28.34
N ILE A 205 -1.27 2.70 -27.34
CA ILE A 205 -0.25 1.95 -26.59
C ILE A 205 0.38 0.85 -27.45
N ALA A 206 -0.33 0.28 -28.42
CA ALA A 206 0.24 -0.74 -29.28
C ALA A 206 1.34 -0.13 -30.17
N GLU A 207 1.01 0.98 -30.85
CA GLU A 207 1.98 1.73 -31.68
C GLU A 207 3.17 2.22 -30.84
N PHE A 208 2.90 2.83 -29.68
CA PHE A 208 3.95 3.30 -28.78
C PHE A 208 4.91 2.18 -28.35
N LEU A 209 4.38 0.99 -28.02
CA LEU A 209 5.22 -0.15 -27.62
C LEU A 209 6.00 -0.72 -28.81
N GLU A 210 5.44 -0.75 -30.01
CA GLU A 210 6.17 -1.17 -31.22
C GLU A 210 7.35 -0.25 -31.52
N GLU A 211 7.20 1.06 -31.30
CA GLU A 211 8.26 2.05 -31.50
C GLU A 211 9.33 2.02 -30.40
N ASN A 212 8.92 1.85 -29.14
CA ASN A 212 9.77 2.08 -27.98
C ASN A 212 10.37 0.81 -27.36
N VAL A 213 9.81 -0.36 -27.68
CA VAL A 213 10.28 -1.65 -27.18
C VAL A 213 11.06 -2.37 -28.28
N PRO A 214 12.40 -2.45 -28.20
CA PRO A 214 13.17 -3.20 -29.19
C PRO A 214 12.74 -4.68 -29.21
N ARG A 215 12.82 -5.31 -30.39
CA ARG A 215 12.36 -6.70 -30.61
C ARG A 215 12.89 -7.63 -29.50
N ARG A 216 11.96 -8.03 -28.61
CA ARG A 216 12.09 -8.71 -27.30
C ARG A 216 11.79 -7.80 -26.10
N CYS A 217 10.51 -7.42 -25.94
CA CYS A 217 9.96 -7.16 -24.62
C CYS A 217 10.07 -8.45 -23.80
N ARG A 218 10.75 -8.42 -22.65
CA ARG A 218 10.87 -9.63 -21.83
C ARG A 218 9.98 -9.59 -20.60
N LEU A 219 9.65 -8.40 -20.07
CA LEU A 219 8.99 -8.26 -18.78
C LEU A 219 7.95 -7.14 -18.78
N LEU A 220 6.72 -7.51 -18.44
CA LEU A 220 5.60 -6.63 -18.18
C LEU A 220 5.27 -6.72 -16.68
N PHE A 221 5.19 -5.57 -16.02
CA PHE A 221 4.83 -5.42 -14.60
C PHE A 221 3.51 -4.67 -14.44
#